data_AF-A0A7S2KBW8-F1
#
_entry.id   AF-A0A7S2KBW8-F1
#
_cell.length_a   1.000
_cell.length_b   1.000
_cell.length_c   1.000
_cell.angle_alpha   90.00
_cell.angle_beta   90.00
_cell.angle_gamma   90.00
#
_symmetry.space_group_name_H-M   'P 1'
#
loop_
_entity.id
_entity.type
_entity.pdbx_description
1 polymer ?
#
loop_
_entity_poly.entity_id
_entity_poly.type
_entity_poly.pdbx_seq_one_letter_code
_entity_poly.pdbx_strand_id
1 'polypeptide(L)'
;SSPKPFWLTFPRPVRPAAPSPFQGRLPPSAPVARAGRMDHIDLEQSLKCTASGGHVLNCQELAGLTASLTLMKRQEKYSSICFWGKVFGVSGDYYVAYALKEPVFEFPAKVFYYAGEDFEFKPLPVLTVENAEKVLALALDKPFTGKPDTVIEPEVEGGEEEPPAEEEGAEPVEKPPKLTEADRLALAIQDIDFDTAVVPKGAYALNEAHVVVPSSDFKGLGATEATGLAKYAHFRPPSSIASLRALARTDAEF
;
A
#
# COMPACT_ATOMS: atom_id res chain seq x y z
N SER A 1 67.45 78.83 -12.80
CA SER A 1 66.39 78.70 -13.83
C SER A 1 65.34 77.75 -13.29
N SER A 2 64.12 78.26 -13.13
CA SER A 2 62.89 77.64 -12.60
C SER A 2 62.34 76.51 -13.51
N PRO A 3 61.14 75.91 -13.26
CA PRO A 3 60.27 75.86 -12.07
C PRO A 3 59.73 74.45 -11.72
N LYS A 4 59.12 74.34 -10.54
CA LYS A 4 58.16 73.29 -10.15
C LYS A 4 56.81 73.46 -10.88
N PRO A 5 55.98 72.40 -11.01
CA PRO A 5 54.54 72.57 -11.03
C PRO A 5 53.92 72.01 -9.74
N PHE A 6 53.03 72.84 -9.23
CA PHE A 6 52.18 72.70 -8.06
C PHE A 6 50.80 72.32 -8.60
N TRP A 7 50.23 71.18 -8.20
CA TRP A 7 48.82 70.89 -8.43
C TRP A 7 48.15 70.44 -7.14
N LEU A 8 47.15 71.24 -6.79
CA LEU A 8 46.26 71.22 -5.64
C LEU A 8 45.60 69.85 -5.42
N THR A 9 45.77 69.26 -4.24
CA THR A 9 44.92 68.17 -3.75
C THR A 9 43.71 68.75 -3.03
N PHE A 10 42.54 68.62 -3.65
CA PHE A 10 41.25 68.93 -3.02
C PHE A 10 40.89 67.88 -1.95
N PRO A 11 40.23 68.28 -0.84
CA PRO A 11 39.85 67.38 0.23
C PRO A 11 38.75 66.40 -0.21
N ARG A 12 38.92 65.12 0.15
CA ARG A 12 37.93 64.06 -0.11
C ARG A 12 36.66 64.32 0.72
N PRO A 13 35.46 64.21 0.13
CA PRO A 13 34.21 64.29 0.88
C PRO A 13 34.00 63.00 1.68
N VAL A 14 33.77 63.17 2.98
CA VAL A 14 33.26 62.12 3.90
C VAL A 14 31.85 61.75 3.44
N ARG A 15 31.65 60.51 2.98
CA ARG A 15 30.32 59.95 2.72
C ARG A 15 29.86 59.10 3.91
N PRO A 16 28.56 59.15 4.27
CA PRO A 16 28.00 58.48 5.43
C PRO A 16 27.99 56.96 5.28
N ALA A 17 28.13 56.28 6.42
CA ALA A 17 28.12 54.83 6.54
C ALA A 17 26.82 54.22 5.98
N ALA A 18 26.96 53.34 4.98
CA ALA A 18 25.90 52.48 4.50
C ALA A 18 25.99 51.11 5.21
N PRO A 19 24.86 50.50 5.57
CA PRO A 19 24.83 49.26 6.34
C PRO A 19 25.28 48.04 5.51
N SER A 20 25.93 47.11 6.21
CA SER A 20 26.44 45.83 5.73
C SER A 20 25.41 44.99 4.96
N PRO A 21 25.76 44.39 3.81
CA PRO A 21 24.97 43.31 3.24
C PRO A 21 25.38 42.00 3.93
N PHE A 22 24.79 41.72 5.09
CA PHE A 22 24.74 40.36 5.62
C PHE A 22 23.68 39.60 4.82
N GLN A 23 24.01 39.24 3.57
CA GLN A 23 23.25 38.25 2.83
C GLN A 23 23.57 36.90 3.45
N GLY A 24 22.77 36.54 4.45
CA GLY A 24 22.59 35.16 4.86
C GLY A 24 22.23 34.36 3.61
N ARG A 25 23.22 33.63 3.10
CA ARG A 25 23.02 32.63 2.07
C ARG A 25 22.16 31.54 2.72
N LEU A 26 20.84 31.67 2.58
CA LEU A 26 19.91 30.58 2.88
C LEU A 26 20.45 29.33 2.16
N PRO A 27 20.55 28.18 2.83
CA PRO A 27 20.95 26.96 2.16
C PRO A 27 20.01 26.73 0.97
N PRO A 28 20.50 26.19 -0.15
CA PRO A 28 19.63 25.84 -1.27
C PRO A 28 18.48 25.02 -0.69
N SER A 29 17.25 25.48 -0.96
CA SER A 29 16.02 24.79 -0.59
C SER A 29 16.24 23.30 -0.83
N ALA A 30 16.15 22.52 0.25
CA ALA A 30 16.14 21.07 0.19
C ALA A 30 15.22 20.65 -0.96
N PRO A 31 15.58 19.59 -1.73
CA PRO A 31 14.77 19.17 -2.87
C PRO A 31 13.32 19.04 -2.38
N VAL A 32 12.43 19.80 -3.02
CA VAL A 32 10.99 19.65 -2.86
C VAL A 32 10.70 18.16 -2.93
N ALA A 33 10.24 17.60 -1.81
CA ALA A 33 9.78 16.23 -1.75
C ALA A 33 8.77 16.07 -2.88
N ARG A 34 9.20 15.40 -3.94
CA ARG A 34 8.37 15.10 -5.10
C ARG A 34 7.21 14.30 -4.54
N ALA A 35 5.98 14.77 -4.74
CA ALA A 35 4.76 14.09 -4.32
C ALA A 35 4.92 12.59 -4.59
N GLY A 36 4.95 11.81 -3.52
CA GLY A 36 5.35 10.41 -3.57
C GLY A 36 4.34 9.63 -4.38
N ARG A 37 4.61 9.39 -5.67
CA ARG A 37 4.29 8.09 -6.22
C ARG A 37 5.04 7.10 -5.35
N MET A 38 4.33 6.14 -4.77
CA MET A 38 4.95 5.04 -4.03
C MET A 38 5.73 4.18 -5.04
N ASP A 39 6.96 4.61 -5.32
CA ASP A 39 7.86 4.06 -6.31
C ASP A 39 9.04 3.43 -5.57
N HIS A 40 8.97 2.13 -5.27
CA HIS A 40 10.05 1.18 -4.89
C HIS A 40 10.96 1.52 -3.68
N ILE A 41 11.07 2.79 -3.30
CA ILE A 41 11.98 3.39 -2.32
C ILE A 41 11.34 3.42 -0.92
N ASP A 42 10.04 3.12 -0.81
CA ASP A 42 9.27 3.34 0.42
C ASP A 42 9.07 2.09 1.30
N LEU A 43 9.43 0.89 0.85
CA LEU A 43 9.30 -0.31 1.69
C LEU A 43 10.25 -0.25 2.89
N GLU A 44 11.54 0.03 2.65
CA GLU A 44 12.52 0.13 3.73
C GLU A 44 12.20 1.31 4.67
N GLN A 45 11.74 2.43 4.12
CA GLN A 45 11.39 3.61 4.90
C GLN A 45 10.12 3.39 5.74
N SER A 46 9.07 2.80 5.18
CA SER A 46 7.85 2.45 5.92
C SER A 46 8.13 1.43 7.02
N LEU A 47 8.95 0.41 6.77
CA LEU A 47 9.36 -0.56 7.79
C LEU A 47 10.13 0.10 8.94
N LYS A 48 10.99 1.09 8.67
CA LYS A 48 11.70 1.86 9.71
C LYS A 48 10.72 2.64 10.59
N CYS A 49 9.66 3.21 10.01
CA CYS A 49 8.63 3.93 10.77
C CYS A 49 7.84 2.99 11.69
N THR A 50 7.57 1.76 11.24
CA THR A 50 6.78 0.77 12.00
C THR A 50 7.64 -0.13 12.90
N ALA A 51 8.96 -0.11 12.77
CA ALA A 51 9.88 -0.96 13.51
C ALA A 51 9.75 -0.84 15.04
N SER A 52 9.28 0.31 15.54
CA SER A 52 9.00 0.52 16.97
C SER A 52 7.94 -0.44 17.54
N GLY A 53 7.05 -0.97 16.69
CA GLY A 53 6.04 -1.96 17.06
C GLY A 53 6.54 -3.41 17.15
N GLY A 54 7.82 -3.66 16.86
CA GLY A 54 8.42 -5.01 16.92
C GLY A 54 8.07 -5.91 15.73
N HIS A 55 7.33 -5.40 14.74
CA HIS A 55 7.05 -6.10 13.48
C HIS A 55 8.07 -5.67 12.43
N VAL A 56 9.17 -6.41 12.35
CA VAL A 56 10.28 -6.14 11.44
C VAL A 56 10.54 -7.34 10.53
N LEU A 57 11.11 -7.07 9.36
CA LEU A 57 11.53 -8.10 8.42
C LEU A 57 13.03 -8.35 8.55
N ASN A 58 13.44 -9.60 8.37
CA ASN A 58 14.84 -9.97 8.29
C ASN A 58 15.49 -9.41 7.01
N CYS A 59 16.82 -9.30 6.97
CA CYS A 59 17.56 -8.81 5.80
C CYS A 59 17.30 -9.65 4.54
N GLN A 60 17.16 -10.98 4.69
CA GLN A 60 16.81 -11.89 3.60
C GLN A 60 15.41 -11.60 3.06
N GLU A 61 14.43 -11.46 3.94
CA GLU A 61 13.04 -11.16 3.57
C GLU A 61 12.96 -9.79 2.88
N LEU A 62 13.62 -8.77 3.44
CA LEU A 62 13.66 -7.43 2.87
C LEU A 62 14.29 -7.43 1.47
N ALA A 63 15.42 -8.11 1.28
CA ALA A 63 16.08 -8.20 -0.02
C ALA A 63 15.22 -8.97 -1.04
N GLY A 64 14.65 -10.11 -0.63
CA GLY A 64 13.78 -10.95 -1.45
C GLY A 64 12.52 -10.20 -1.90
N LEU A 65 11.79 -9.62 -0.95
CA LEU A 65 10.57 -8.83 -1.23
C LEU A 65 10.87 -7.63 -2.11
N THR A 66 11.95 -6.90 -1.83
CA THR A 66 12.33 -5.72 -2.63
C THR A 66 12.57 -6.12 -4.08
N ALA A 67 13.26 -7.23 -4.33
CA ALA A 67 13.53 -7.73 -5.69
C ALA A 67 12.26 -8.23 -6.38
N SER A 68 11.46 -9.04 -5.69
CA SER A 68 10.23 -9.62 -6.24
C SER A 68 9.16 -8.56 -6.55
N LEU A 69 8.98 -7.57 -5.68
CA LEU A 69 8.05 -6.45 -5.94
C LEU A 69 8.51 -5.59 -7.11
N THR A 70 9.82 -5.40 -7.32
CA THR A 70 10.33 -4.74 -8.54
C THR A 70 9.97 -5.53 -9.80
N LEU A 71 10.14 -6.85 -9.74
CA LEU A 71 9.86 -7.73 -10.87
C LEU A 71 8.38 -7.70 -11.22
N MET A 72 7.51 -7.81 -10.22
CA MET A 72 6.05 -7.74 -10.39
C MET A 72 5.61 -6.41 -11.00
N LYS A 73 6.19 -5.28 -10.55
CA LYS A 73 5.90 -3.95 -11.14
C LYS A 73 6.28 -3.87 -12.62
N ARG A 74 7.39 -4.50 -13.00
CA ARG A 74 7.82 -4.56 -14.39
C ARG A 74 6.90 -5.44 -15.25
N GLN A 75 6.42 -6.56 -14.70
CA GLN A 75 5.61 -7.53 -15.42
C GLN A 75 4.17 -7.07 -15.59
N GLU A 76 3.50 -6.66 -14.51
CA GLU A 76 2.05 -6.47 -14.51
C GLU A 76 1.57 -5.04 -14.81
N LYS A 77 2.46 -4.08 -15.13
CA LYS A 77 2.13 -2.71 -15.54
C LYS A 77 1.13 -1.96 -14.63
N TYR A 78 1.02 -2.34 -13.35
CA TYR A 78 0.19 -1.57 -12.40
C TYR A 78 0.80 -0.21 -12.07
N SER A 79 -0.06 0.76 -11.77
CA SER A 79 0.36 2.12 -11.42
C SER A 79 1.11 2.17 -10.08
N SER A 80 0.70 1.34 -9.13
CA SER A 80 1.27 1.24 -7.78
C SER A 80 1.14 -0.18 -7.25
N ILE A 81 2.23 -0.66 -6.63
CA ILE A 81 2.30 -1.94 -5.92
C ILE A 81 2.80 -1.62 -4.51
N CYS A 82 2.12 -2.14 -3.52
CA CYS A 82 2.41 -1.95 -2.11
C CYS A 82 2.56 -3.31 -1.42
N PHE A 83 3.50 -3.38 -0.48
CA PHE A 83 3.55 -4.49 0.44
C PHE A 83 2.44 -4.31 1.49
N TRP A 84 1.60 -5.33 1.66
CA TRP A 84 0.50 -5.31 2.62
C TRP A 84 0.99 -5.74 4.00
N GLY A 85 1.70 -6.86 4.05
CA GLY A 85 2.14 -7.44 5.32
C GLY A 85 2.57 -8.90 5.23
N LYS A 86 2.77 -9.49 6.40
CA LYS A 86 3.20 -10.88 6.59
C LYS A 86 2.17 -11.60 7.46
N VAL A 87 1.74 -12.78 7.03
CA VAL A 87 0.86 -13.67 7.79
C VAL A 87 1.68 -14.87 8.26
N PHE A 88 1.70 -15.08 9.57
CA PHE A 88 2.48 -16.16 10.17
C PHE A 88 1.74 -17.50 10.02
N GLY A 89 2.45 -18.49 9.51
CA GLY A 89 1.95 -19.87 9.44
C GLY A 89 2.73 -20.80 10.36
N VAL A 90 2.26 -22.04 10.49
CA VAL A 90 2.89 -23.07 11.32
C VAL A 90 4.15 -23.62 10.68
N SER A 91 4.11 -23.91 9.37
CA SER A 91 5.24 -24.48 8.62
C SER A 91 6.04 -23.43 7.86
N GLY A 92 5.41 -22.33 7.47
CA GLY A 92 6.01 -21.25 6.70
C GLY A 92 5.10 -20.03 6.67
N ASP A 93 5.69 -18.88 6.38
CA ASP A 93 5.00 -17.59 6.42
C ASP A 93 4.54 -17.16 5.02
N TYR A 94 3.44 -16.41 4.98
CA TYR A 94 2.94 -15.79 3.76
C TYR A 94 3.29 -14.31 3.71
N TYR A 95 3.74 -13.86 2.55
CA TYR A 95 3.99 -12.45 2.25
C TYR A 95 2.91 -11.96 1.31
N VAL A 96 2.26 -10.86 1.66
CA VAL A 96 1.13 -10.33 0.91
C VAL A 96 1.49 -8.97 0.33
N ALA A 97 1.16 -8.78 -0.93
CA ALA A 97 1.25 -7.51 -1.62
C ALA A 97 -0.09 -7.21 -2.28
N TYR A 98 -0.36 -5.94 -2.54
CA TYR A 98 -1.49 -5.56 -3.37
C TYR A 98 -1.05 -4.57 -4.45
N ALA A 99 -1.74 -4.65 -5.58
CA ALA A 99 -1.65 -3.69 -6.65
C ALA A 99 -2.95 -2.89 -6.75
N LEU A 100 -2.84 -1.60 -7.02
CA LEU A 100 -4.00 -0.77 -7.31
C LEU A 100 -4.26 -0.79 -8.81
N LYS A 101 -5.41 -1.32 -9.21
CA LYS A 101 -5.90 -1.22 -10.58
C LYS A 101 -6.30 0.23 -10.86
N GLU A 102 -6.11 0.66 -12.10
CA GLU A 102 -6.59 1.97 -12.52
C GLU A 102 -8.10 2.10 -12.24
N PRO A 103 -8.51 3.09 -11.43
CA PRO A 103 -9.91 3.27 -11.10
C PRO A 103 -10.70 3.67 -12.35
N VAL A 104 -11.75 2.91 -12.64
CA VAL A 104 -12.73 3.28 -13.67
C VAL A 104 -13.75 4.25 -13.07
N PHE A 105 -14.29 3.93 -11.88
CA PHE A 105 -15.22 4.72 -11.07
C PHE A 105 -15.59 3.90 -9.81
N GLU A 106 -15.65 4.37 -8.55
CA GLU A 106 -15.17 5.62 -7.92
C GLU A 106 -13.85 5.38 -7.13
N PHE A 107 -13.70 4.20 -6.53
CA PHE A 107 -12.52 3.77 -5.79
C PHE A 107 -11.64 2.79 -6.59
N PRO A 108 -10.30 2.83 -6.47
CA PRO A 108 -9.42 1.85 -7.08
C PRO A 108 -9.65 0.44 -6.52
N ALA A 109 -9.72 -0.56 -7.40
CA ALA A 109 -9.77 -1.95 -6.97
C ALA A 109 -8.37 -2.42 -6.56
N LYS A 110 -8.28 -3.09 -5.41
CA LYS A 110 -7.05 -3.76 -4.95
C LYS A 110 -7.03 -5.19 -5.49
N VAL A 111 -5.96 -5.56 -6.16
CA VAL A 111 -5.67 -6.94 -6.53
C VAL A 111 -4.59 -7.44 -5.59
N PHE A 112 -4.90 -8.49 -4.84
CA PHE A 112 -3.97 -9.04 -3.85
C PHE A 112 -3.16 -10.19 -4.44
N TYR A 113 -1.92 -10.28 -3.98
CA TYR A 113 -0.94 -11.28 -4.34
C TYR A 113 -0.34 -11.86 -3.05
N TYR A 114 -0.04 -13.15 -3.09
CA TYR A 114 0.65 -13.83 -2.00
C TYR A 114 1.93 -14.48 -2.50
N ALA A 115 2.92 -14.60 -1.63
CA ALA A 115 4.15 -15.35 -1.85
C ALA A 115 4.47 -16.18 -0.60
N GLY A 116 5.10 -17.33 -0.80
CA GLY A 116 5.72 -18.11 0.28
C GLY A 116 7.16 -17.69 0.50
N GLU A 117 7.98 -18.62 1.02
CA GLU A 117 9.41 -18.39 1.29
C GLU A 117 10.25 -18.15 0.02
N ASP A 118 9.76 -18.55 -1.15
CA ASP A 118 10.43 -18.32 -2.43
C ASP A 118 10.28 -16.87 -2.95
N PHE A 119 9.47 -16.04 -2.26
CA PHE A 119 9.15 -14.66 -2.63
C PHE A 119 8.57 -14.51 -4.06
N GLU A 120 8.02 -15.57 -4.63
CA GLU A 120 7.32 -15.54 -5.92
C GLU A 120 5.85 -15.19 -5.70
N PHE A 121 5.44 -14.00 -6.15
CA PHE A 121 4.08 -13.50 -5.98
C PHE A 121 3.13 -14.13 -7.00
N LYS A 122 2.04 -14.71 -6.49
CA LYS A 122 0.93 -15.27 -7.25
C LYS A 122 -0.37 -14.54 -6.88
N PRO A 123 -1.28 -14.32 -7.84
CA PRO A 123 -2.56 -13.66 -7.54
C PRO A 123 -3.39 -14.51 -6.58
N LEU A 124 -4.05 -13.86 -5.63
CA LEU A 124 -5.00 -14.53 -4.75
C LEU A 124 -6.31 -14.81 -5.49
N PRO A 125 -6.96 -15.96 -5.21
CA PRO A 125 -8.27 -16.27 -5.78
C PRO A 125 -9.33 -15.29 -5.28
N VAL A 126 -10.30 -14.97 -6.15
CA VAL A 126 -11.46 -14.17 -5.78
C VAL A 126 -12.56 -15.12 -5.32
N LEU A 127 -13.02 -14.94 -4.08
CA LEU A 127 -14.02 -15.80 -3.47
C LEU A 127 -15.44 -15.33 -3.76
N THR A 128 -16.32 -16.29 -3.99
CA THR A 128 -17.77 -16.09 -3.94
C THR A 128 -18.25 -16.06 -2.49
N VAL A 129 -19.40 -15.44 -2.25
CA VAL A 129 -19.99 -15.34 -0.90
C VAL A 129 -20.24 -16.72 -0.28
N GLU A 130 -20.71 -17.68 -1.08
CA GLU A 130 -20.96 -19.06 -0.63
C GLU A 130 -19.68 -19.76 -0.17
N ASN A 131 -18.57 -19.53 -0.86
CA ASN A 131 -17.28 -20.11 -0.50
C ASN A 131 -16.70 -19.45 0.75
N ALA A 132 -16.89 -18.13 0.90
CA ALA A 132 -16.49 -17.41 2.10
C ALA A 132 -17.22 -17.93 3.35
N GLU A 133 -18.54 -18.14 3.28
CA GLU A 133 -19.31 -18.69 4.41
C GLU A 133 -18.84 -20.09 4.81
N LYS A 134 -18.54 -20.95 3.84
CA LYS A 134 -17.99 -22.28 4.09
C LYS A 134 -16.61 -22.22 4.75
N VAL A 135 -15.73 -21.33 4.28
CA VAL A 135 -14.41 -21.13 4.90
C VAL A 135 -14.53 -20.67 6.35
N LEU A 136 -15.42 -19.71 6.63
CA LEU A 136 -15.67 -19.22 7.98
C LEU A 136 -16.21 -20.33 8.89
N ALA A 137 -17.11 -21.17 8.39
CA ALA A 137 -17.66 -22.28 9.17
C ALA A 137 -16.62 -23.36 9.49
N LEU A 138 -15.66 -23.62 8.59
CA LEU A 138 -14.77 -24.78 8.68
C LEU A 138 -13.39 -24.49 9.27
N ALA A 139 -12.90 -23.25 9.18
CA ALA A 139 -11.49 -22.94 9.47
C ALA A 139 -11.22 -21.62 10.19
N LEU A 140 -12.24 -20.98 10.79
CA LEU A 140 -12.04 -19.73 11.51
C LEU A 140 -11.04 -19.88 12.68
N ASP A 141 -11.08 -21.01 13.40
CA ASP A 141 -10.24 -21.23 14.59
C ASP A 141 -8.89 -21.92 14.30
N LYS A 142 -8.65 -22.40 13.08
CA LYS A 142 -7.42 -23.15 12.75
C LYS A 142 -6.27 -22.17 12.50
N PRO A 143 -5.02 -22.42 12.91
CA PRO A 143 -3.90 -21.58 12.44
C PRO A 143 -3.67 -21.76 10.94
N PHE A 144 -2.93 -20.85 10.30
CA PHE A 144 -2.46 -21.05 8.92
C PHE A 144 -1.30 -22.06 8.93
N THR A 145 -1.27 -22.99 7.98
CA THR A 145 -0.23 -24.00 7.85
C THR A 145 0.99 -23.44 7.12
N GLY A 146 0.81 -22.53 6.16
CA GLY A 146 1.90 -22.06 5.30
C GLY A 146 2.00 -22.80 3.97
N LYS A 147 1.01 -23.64 3.62
CA LYS A 147 0.92 -24.33 2.34
C LYS A 147 -0.38 -23.96 1.62
N PRO A 148 -0.32 -23.29 0.46
CA PRO A 148 -1.52 -22.80 -0.22
C PRO A 148 -2.45 -23.93 -0.69
N ASP A 149 -1.89 -25.10 -1.02
CA ASP A 149 -2.63 -26.25 -1.56
C ASP A 149 -3.35 -27.10 -0.50
N THR A 150 -3.25 -26.72 0.78
CA THR A 150 -3.90 -27.47 1.86
C THR A 150 -5.42 -27.31 1.75
N VAL A 151 -6.13 -28.42 1.61
CA VAL A 151 -7.60 -28.43 1.51
C VAL A 151 -8.20 -28.18 2.90
N ILE A 152 -9.17 -27.28 2.95
CA ILE A 152 -9.87 -26.86 4.19
C ILE A 152 -11.04 -27.78 4.52
N GLU A 153 -11.67 -28.32 3.48
CA GLU A 153 -12.79 -29.23 3.63
C GLU A 153 -12.37 -30.42 4.49
N PRO A 154 -13.08 -30.70 5.61
CA PRO A 154 -12.82 -31.91 6.35
C PRO A 154 -13.09 -33.08 5.41
N GLU A 155 -12.12 -33.99 5.26
CA GLU A 155 -12.41 -35.32 4.75
C GLU A 155 -13.54 -35.86 5.63
N VAL A 156 -14.69 -36.11 5.01
CA VAL A 156 -15.82 -36.73 5.70
C VAL A 156 -15.38 -38.16 6.01
N GLU A 157 -14.81 -38.38 7.20
CA GLU A 157 -14.59 -39.72 7.74
C GLU A 157 -15.97 -40.38 7.89
N GLY A 158 -16.39 -41.16 6.90
CA GLY A 158 -17.61 -41.98 6.99
C GLY A 158 -18.47 -42.11 5.73
N GLY A 159 -17.96 -41.86 4.53
CA GLY A 159 -18.62 -42.27 3.29
C GLY A 159 -17.70 -43.19 2.51
N GLU A 160 -18.11 -44.45 2.36
CA GLU A 160 -17.41 -45.48 1.59
C GLU A 160 -16.94 -44.91 0.23
N GLU A 161 -15.63 -45.00 -0.05
CA GLU A 161 -15.17 -45.04 -1.43
C GLU A 161 -15.73 -46.31 -2.07
N GLU A 162 -16.97 -46.26 -2.55
CA GLU A 162 -17.39 -47.18 -3.59
C GLU A 162 -16.60 -46.84 -4.87
N PRO A 163 -15.91 -47.79 -5.49
CA PRO A 163 -15.21 -47.55 -6.74
C PRO A 163 -16.24 -47.11 -7.80
N PRO A 164 -15.91 -46.14 -8.67
CA PRO A 164 -16.86 -45.63 -9.64
C PRO A 164 -17.27 -46.76 -10.59
N ALA A 165 -18.55 -47.11 -10.57
CA ALA A 165 -19.15 -47.86 -11.65
C ALA A 165 -19.01 -47.02 -12.93
N GLU A 166 -18.31 -47.56 -13.92
CA GLU A 166 -18.24 -47.03 -15.27
C GLU A 166 -19.66 -47.03 -15.86
N GLU A 167 -20.37 -45.89 -15.81
CA GLU A 167 -21.45 -45.61 -16.74
C GLU A 167 -20.98 -44.57 -17.75
N GLU A 168 -20.77 -45.06 -18.97
CA GLU A 168 -20.59 -44.25 -20.18
C GLU A 168 -21.79 -43.30 -20.37
N GLY A 169 -21.53 -41.99 -20.49
CA GLY A 169 -22.44 -41.08 -21.20
C GLY A 169 -23.11 -39.94 -20.43
N ALA A 170 -22.55 -39.45 -19.32
CA ALA A 170 -23.01 -38.20 -18.70
C ALA A 170 -21.92 -37.12 -18.75
N GLU A 171 -22.30 -35.90 -19.16
CA GLU A 171 -21.44 -34.71 -19.19
C GLU A 171 -20.75 -34.50 -17.82
N PRO A 172 -19.51 -34.01 -17.79
CA PRO A 172 -18.76 -33.88 -16.54
C PRO A 172 -19.47 -32.87 -15.63
N VAL A 173 -20.17 -33.37 -14.62
CA VAL A 173 -20.64 -32.57 -13.49
C VAL A 173 -19.40 -32.04 -12.80
N GLU A 174 -19.10 -30.76 -13.00
CA GLU A 174 -18.00 -30.05 -12.36
C GLU A 174 -18.09 -30.25 -10.85
N LYS A 175 -17.16 -31.04 -10.29
CA LYS A 175 -17.01 -31.17 -8.83
C LYS A 175 -16.86 -29.76 -8.25
N PRO A 176 -17.56 -29.42 -7.16
CA PRO A 176 -17.38 -28.11 -6.53
C PRO A 176 -15.88 -27.94 -6.22
N PRO A 177 -15.29 -26.78 -6.56
CA PRO A 177 -13.87 -26.56 -6.35
C PRO A 177 -13.57 -26.70 -4.86
N LYS A 178 -12.66 -27.64 -4.54
CA LYS A 178 -12.23 -27.88 -3.16
C LYS A 178 -11.66 -26.59 -2.60
N LEU A 179 -12.18 -26.13 -1.46
CA LEU A 179 -11.67 -24.93 -0.80
C LEU A 179 -10.27 -25.16 -0.27
N THR A 180 -9.35 -24.27 -0.63
CA THR A 180 -7.93 -24.35 -0.29
C THR A 180 -7.54 -23.33 0.78
N GLU A 181 -6.38 -23.51 1.40
CA GLU A 181 -5.83 -22.54 2.35
C GLU A 181 -5.60 -21.16 1.71
N ALA A 182 -5.28 -21.13 0.41
CA ALA A 182 -5.20 -19.88 -0.36
C ALA A 182 -6.54 -19.12 -0.40
N ASP A 183 -7.67 -19.84 -0.51
CA ASP A 183 -9.01 -19.24 -0.45
C ASP A 183 -9.26 -18.62 0.92
N ARG A 184 -8.88 -19.30 1.99
CA ARG A 184 -8.99 -18.74 3.34
C ARG A 184 -8.08 -17.55 3.57
N LEU A 185 -6.85 -17.60 3.06
CA LEU A 185 -5.92 -16.48 3.12
C LEU A 185 -6.51 -15.26 2.42
N ALA A 186 -7.12 -15.45 1.25
CA ALA A 186 -7.79 -14.37 0.52
C ALA A 186 -8.93 -13.75 1.33
N LEU A 187 -9.77 -14.55 2.01
CA LEU A 187 -10.84 -14.04 2.85
C LEU A 187 -10.30 -13.22 4.03
N ALA A 188 -9.35 -13.78 4.77
CA ALA A 188 -8.77 -13.11 5.94
C ALA A 188 -8.11 -11.77 5.56
N ILE A 189 -7.41 -11.73 4.42
CA ILE A 189 -6.80 -10.49 3.92
C ILE A 189 -7.86 -9.47 3.54
N GLN A 190 -8.95 -9.89 2.89
CA GLN A 190 -10.05 -8.97 2.52
C GLN A 190 -10.73 -8.38 3.75
N ASP A 191 -11.01 -9.20 4.77
CA ASP A 191 -11.63 -8.74 6.01
C ASP A 191 -10.72 -7.76 6.76
N ILE A 192 -9.43 -8.10 6.90
CA ILE A 192 -8.46 -7.22 7.56
C ILE A 192 -8.29 -5.91 6.76
N ASP A 193 -8.14 -5.98 5.43
CA ASP A 193 -8.02 -4.77 4.60
C ASP A 193 -9.27 -3.89 4.69
N PHE A 194 -10.46 -4.49 4.74
CA PHE A 194 -11.71 -3.76 4.91
C PHE A 194 -11.74 -2.98 6.24
N ASP A 195 -11.19 -3.54 7.31
CA ASP A 195 -11.18 -2.89 8.62
C ASP A 195 -9.99 -1.96 8.86
N THR A 196 -8.82 -2.25 8.27
CA THR A 196 -7.56 -1.57 8.57
C THR A 196 -7.02 -0.70 7.43
N ALA A 197 -7.68 -0.63 6.27
CA ALA A 197 -7.25 0.31 5.22
C ALA A 197 -7.52 1.75 5.67
N VAL A 198 -6.49 2.41 6.20
CA VAL A 198 -6.53 3.81 6.67
C VAL A 198 -5.51 4.67 5.93
N VAL A 199 -5.90 5.90 5.64
CA VAL A 199 -5.08 6.94 5.01
C VAL A 199 -5.22 8.26 5.78
N PRO A 200 -4.21 9.14 5.78
CA PRO A 200 -4.34 10.44 6.38
C PRO A 200 -5.25 11.34 5.52
N LYS A 201 -6.08 12.14 6.19
CA LYS A 201 -7.05 13.02 5.53
C LYS A 201 -6.39 14.03 4.61
N GLY A 202 -6.92 14.11 3.40
CA GLY A 202 -6.43 14.98 2.33
C GLY A 202 -5.36 14.32 1.47
N ALA A 203 -4.91 13.10 1.79
CA ALA A 203 -3.97 12.35 0.95
C ALA A 203 -4.60 11.96 -0.39
N TYR A 204 -5.91 11.73 -0.40
CA TYR A 204 -6.66 11.44 -1.62
C TYR A 204 -7.82 12.43 -1.78
N ALA A 205 -8.11 12.77 -3.04
CA ALA A 205 -9.19 13.67 -3.41
C ALA A 205 -9.95 13.12 -4.62
N LEU A 206 -11.21 13.52 -4.76
CA LEU A 206 -12.01 13.20 -5.93
C LEU A 206 -11.63 14.13 -7.09
N ASN A 207 -11.39 13.58 -8.28
CA ASN A 207 -11.24 14.37 -9.49
C ASN A 207 -12.61 14.67 -10.15
N GLU A 208 -12.62 15.47 -11.21
CA GLU A 208 -13.83 15.79 -11.99
C GLU A 208 -14.50 14.54 -12.62
N ALA A 209 -13.74 13.46 -12.81
CA ALA A 209 -14.23 12.18 -13.28
C ALA A 209 -14.79 11.29 -12.14
N HIS A 210 -14.97 11.83 -10.94
CA HIS A 210 -15.45 11.12 -9.75
C HIS A 210 -14.58 9.91 -9.36
N VAL A 211 -13.27 10.03 -9.58
CA VAL A 211 -12.28 9.00 -9.28
C VAL A 211 -11.37 9.50 -8.16
N VAL A 212 -11.13 8.62 -7.18
CA VAL A 212 -10.19 8.88 -6.08
C VAL A 212 -8.75 8.86 -6.60
N VAL A 213 -8.09 10.01 -6.55
CA VAL A 213 -6.69 10.20 -6.97
C VAL A 213 -5.86 10.74 -5.80
N PRO A 214 -4.55 10.47 -5.74
CA PRO A 214 -3.68 11.08 -4.74
C PRO A 214 -3.66 12.60 -4.95
N SER A 215 -3.85 13.35 -3.86
CA SER A 215 -3.83 14.81 -3.87
C SER A 215 -2.41 15.33 -4.07
N SER A 216 -2.22 16.27 -4.99
CA SER A 216 -0.93 16.95 -5.19
C SER A 216 -0.58 17.92 -4.06
N ASP A 217 -1.59 18.38 -3.32
CA ASP A 217 -1.45 19.47 -2.36
C ASP A 217 -1.12 18.94 -0.95
N PHE A 218 -1.26 17.63 -0.76
CA PHE A 218 -0.96 16.96 0.49
C PHE A 218 0.54 16.85 0.74
N LYS A 219 0.99 17.39 1.87
CA LYS A 219 2.41 17.40 2.28
C LYS A 219 2.70 16.53 3.51
N GLY A 220 1.73 15.74 3.93
CA GLY A 220 1.79 14.97 5.17
C GLY A 220 1.19 15.70 6.37
N LEU A 221 0.92 14.93 7.43
CA LEU A 221 0.45 15.45 8.71
C LEU A 221 1.65 15.88 9.57
N GLY A 222 1.45 16.92 10.38
CA GLY A 222 2.42 17.25 11.43
C GLY A 222 2.49 16.14 12.48
N ALA A 223 3.64 15.96 13.14
CA ALA A 223 3.84 14.90 14.13
C ALA A 223 2.81 14.93 15.28
N THR A 224 2.35 16.11 15.69
CA THR A 224 1.29 16.27 16.69
C THR A 224 -0.08 15.89 16.14
N GLU A 225 -0.39 16.27 14.90
CA GLU A 225 -1.67 15.96 14.25
C GLU A 225 -1.80 14.46 13.94
N ALA A 226 -0.70 13.79 13.62
CA ALA A 226 -0.65 12.36 13.36
C ALA A 226 -1.07 11.50 14.58
N THR A 227 -1.12 12.07 15.78
CA THR A 227 -1.63 11.36 16.97
C THR A 227 -3.16 11.34 17.03
N GLY A 228 -3.85 12.19 16.27
CA GLY A 228 -5.30 12.31 16.29
C GLY A 228 -5.98 11.35 15.32
N LEU A 229 -6.77 10.40 15.83
CA LEU A 229 -7.55 9.47 14.99
C LEU A 229 -8.50 10.19 14.00
N ALA A 230 -8.99 11.37 14.36
CA ALA A 230 -9.85 12.19 13.51
C ALA A 230 -9.15 12.69 12.23
N LYS A 231 -7.82 12.59 12.14
CA LYS A 231 -7.01 12.97 10.97
C LYS A 231 -6.78 11.81 9.99
N TYR A 232 -7.39 10.66 10.24
CA TYR A 232 -7.35 9.50 9.35
C TYR A 232 -8.76 9.17 8.85
N ALA A 233 -8.84 8.57 7.66
CA ALA A 233 -10.05 8.06 7.06
C ALA A 233 -9.80 6.69 6.43
N HIS A 234 -10.87 5.93 6.19
CA HIS A 234 -10.73 4.62 5.56
C HIS A 234 -10.55 4.75 4.04
N PHE A 235 -9.58 4.01 3.50
CA PHE A 235 -9.33 3.90 2.06
C PHE A 235 -10.04 2.68 1.48
N ARG A 236 -11.37 2.78 1.39
CA ARG A 236 -12.26 1.74 0.88
C ARG A 236 -13.61 2.35 0.45
N PRO A 237 -14.41 1.61 -0.34
CA PRO A 237 -15.77 2.03 -0.64
C PRO A 237 -16.58 2.27 0.65
N PRO A 238 -17.41 3.32 0.68
CA PRO A 238 -18.16 3.70 1.87
C PRO A 238 -19.20 2.63 2.24
N SER A 239 -19.13 2.12 3.47
CA SER A 239 -20.11 1.17 4.03
C SER A 239 -21.31 1.86 4.69
N SER A 240 -21.15 3.11 5.13
CA SER A 240 -22.19 3.86 5.83
C SER A 240 -22.93 4.83 4.92
N ILE A 241 -24.22 5.04 5.17
CA ILE A 241 -25.05 6.03 4.46
C ILE A 241 -24.47 7.44 4.59
N ALA A 242 -23.86 7.77 5.73
CA ALA A 242 -23.20 9.06 5.94
C ALA A 242 -21.99 9.23 5.02
N SER A 243 -21.15 8.18 4.92
CA SER A 243 -19.98 8.16 4.03
C SER A 243 -20.38 8.19 2.55
N LEU A 244 -21.46 7.49 2.17
CA LEU A 244 -22.03 7.56 0.82
C LEU A 244 -22.51 8.97 0.47
N ARG A 245 -23.19 9.65 1.40
CA ARG A 245 -23.61 11.05 1.21
C ARG A 245 -22.44 12.02 1.14
N ALA A 246 -21.34 11.73 1.84
CA ALA A 246 -20.13 12.53 1.75
C ALA A 246 -19.46 12.37 0.38
N LEU A 247 -19.38 11.14 -0.15
CA LEU A 247 -18.83 10.84 -1.47
C LEU A 247 -19.66 11.43 -2.62
N ALA A 248 -20.98 11.56 -2.44
CA ALA A 248 -21.85 12.24 -3.40
C ALA A 248 -21.58 13.75 -3.52
N ARG A 249 -20.78 14.34 -2.63
CA ARG A 249 -20.33 15.72 -2.73
C ARG A 249 -19.05 15.78 -3.55
N THR A 250 -18.95 16.79 -4.40
CA THR A 250 -17.78 17.02 -5.28
C THR A 250 -16.51 17.45 -4.54
N ASP A 251 -16.61 17.78 -3.25
CA ASP A 251 -15.53 18.26 -2.38
C ASP A 251 -15.06 17.22 -1.35
N ALA A 252 -15.32 15.93 -1.58
CA ALA A 252 -14.92 14.88 -0.66
C ALA A 252 -13.39 14.69 -0.64
N GLU A 253 -12.79 14.90 0.54
CA GLU A 253 -11.38 14.62 0.84
C GLU A 253 -11.26 13.37 1.71
N PHE A 254 -10.28 12.53 1.39
CA PHE A 254 -10.01 11.24 2.03
C PHE A 254 -8.62 11.19 2.66
#